data_AF-A0A529JWH4-F1
#
_entry.id   AF-A0A529JWH4-F1
#
_cell.length_a   1.000
_cell.length_b   1.000
_cell.length_c   1.000
_cell.angle_alpha   90.00
_cell.angle_beta   90.00
_cell.angle_gamma   90.00
#
_symmetry.space_group_name_H-M   'P 1'
#
loop_
_entity.id
_entity.type
_entity.pdbx_description
1 polymer ?
#
loop_
_entity_poly.entity_id
_entity_poly.type
_entity_poly.pdbx_seq_one_letter_code
_entity_poly.pdbx_strand_id
1 'polypeptide(L)'
;FQNGAKNGDLVEVEPARASRYGLPRAKVLAVLGSLTSEKAVSMIAIHAHDIPHVFPADVIAEAEAVKPATLAGREDWRELPLVTIDPADAKDHDDAVFAISDPDEKNPGGVVVTVAIADVAAYVRYGTALDREALKRGNSVYFPDRVVPMLP
;
A
#
# COMPACT_ATOMS: atom_id res chain seq x y z
N PHE A 1 19.83 26.11 7.32
CA PHE A 1 18.83 26.26 6.24
C PHE A 1 17.51 25.78 6.80
N GLN A 2 16.54 26.68 6.97
CA GLN A 2 15.30 26.42 7.71
C GLN A 2 14.13 25.99 6.82
N ASN A 3 14.29 26.04 5.48
CA ASN A 3 13.25 25.67 4.50
C ASN A 3 11.83 26.22 4.79
N GLY A 4 11.75 27.45 5.33
CA GLY A 4 10.47 28.09 5.68
C GLY A 4 9.83 27.63 7.00
N ALA A 5 10.48 26.77 7.78
CA ALA A 5 9.99 26.30 9.07
C ALA A 5 9.80 27.44 10.08
N LYS A 6 8.72 27.35 10.87
CA LYS A 6 8.38 28.25 11.97
C LYS A 6 8.54 27.54 13.32
N ASN A 7 8.58 28.33 14.39
CA ASN A 7 8.63 27.76 15.73
C ASN A 7 7.37 26.93 16.02
N GLY A 8 7.55 25.70 16.49
CA GLY A 8 6.46 24.73 16.70
C GLY A 8 6.23 23.75 15.55
N ASP A 9 6.88 23.93 14.40
CA ASP A 9 6.80 22.99 13.29
C ASP A 9 7.61 21.72 13.58
N LEU A 10 7.00 20.58 13.28
CA LEU A 10 7.70 19.32 13.09
C LEU A 10 8.44 19.36 11.75
N VAL A 11 9.73 19.03 11.77
CA VAL A 11 10.60 19.09 10.60
C VAL A 11 11.37 17.80 10.42
N GLU A 12 11.55 17.40 9.16
CA GLU A 12 12.52 16.38 8.77
C GLU A 12 13.87 17.06 8.51
N VAL A 13 14.95 16.50 9.05
CA VAL A 13 16.28 17.12 8.98
C VAL A 13 17.34 16.12 8.53
N GLU A 14 18.28 16.61 7.73
CA GLU A 14 19.53 15.90 7.43
C GLU A 14 20.61 16.38 8.40
N PRO A 15 21.16 15.50 9.27
CA PRO A 15 22.25 15.88 10.16
C PRO A 15 23.46 16.35 9.37
N ALA A 16 23.98 17.54 9.70
CA ALA A 16 25.24 18.00 9.13
C ALA A 16 26.41 17.28 9.81
N ARG A 17 27.55 17.15 9.11
CA ARG A 17 28.78 16.57 9.67
C ARG A 17 29.09 17.23 11.03
N ALA A 18 29.24 16.39 12.05
CA ALA A 18 29.54 16.83 13.39
C ALA A 18 30.91 17.53 13.42
N SER A 19 30.92 18.79 13.86
CA SER A 19 32.15 19.46 14.28
C SER A 19 32.58 18.91 15.64
N ARG A 20 33.89 18.82 15.89
CA ARG A 20 34.44 18.42 17.19
C ARG A 20 34.03 19.34 18.34
N TYR A 21 33.61 20.57 18.02
CA TYR A 21 33.20 21.61 18.96
C TYR A 21 31.92 22.31 18.48
N GLY A 22 31.04 22.67 19.42
CA GLY A 22 29.79 23.39 19.17
C GLY A 22 28.55 22.48 19.12
N LEU A 23 27.38 23.11 18.97
CA LEU A 23 26.11 22.39 18.91
C LEU A 23 25.96 21.61 17.60
N PRO A 24 25.31 20.42 17.62
CA PRO A 24 24.91 19.72 16.41
C PRO A 24 24.11 20.63 15.48
N ARG A 25 24.34 20.46 14.18
CA ARG A 25 23.66 21.22 13.13
C ARG A 25 22.95 20.25 12.20
N ALA A 26 21.84 20.68 11.64
CA ALA A 26 21.12 19.92 10.63
C ALA A 26 20.51 20.87 9.58
N LYS A 27 20.25 20.34 8.39
CA LYS A 27 19.54 21.02 7.31
C LYS A 27 18.09 20.57 7.33
N VAL A 28 17.15 21.50 7.40
CA VAL A 28 15.72 21.17 7.24
C VAL A 28 15.48 20.75 5.79
N LEU A 29 14.98 19.52 5.60
CA LEU A 29 14.60 18.96 4.31
C LEU A 29 13.13 19.26 4.00
N ALA A 30 12.24 19.04 4.97
CA ALA A 30 10.81 19.24 4.83
C ALA A 30 10.16 19.75 6.13
N VAL A 31 9.07 20.52 5.98
CA VAL A 31 8.20 20.92 7.09
C VAL A 31 6.98 20.00 7.09
N LEU A 32 6.85 19.17 8.12
CA LEU A 32 5.82 18.14 8.22
C LEU A 32 4.49 18.69 8.80
N GLY A 33 4.54 19.84 9.46
CA GLY A 33 3.37 20.56 10.00
C GLY A 33 3.45 20.78 11.51
N SER A 34 2.33 21.11 12.15
CA SER A 34 2.25 21.22 13.61
C SER A 34 2.17 19.83 14.26
N LEU A 35 2.86 19.65 15.39
CA LEU A 35 2.80 18.44 16.24
C LEU A 35 1.38 18.02 16.63
N THR A 36 0.43 18.95 16.60
CA THR A 36 -0.98 18.71 16.97
C THR A 36 -1.84 18.15 15.84
N SER A 37 -1.29 17.93 14.64
CA SER A 37 -2.05 17.40 13.50
C SER A 37 -1.96 15.87 13.44
N GLU A 38 -3.06 15.20 13.04
CA GLU A 38 -3.07 13.74 12.81
C GLU A 38 -1.97 13.30 11.85
N LYS A 39 -1.75 14.10 10.79
CA LYS A 39 -0.67 13.92 9.82
C LYS A 39 0.72 13.88 10.47
N ALA A 40 0.98 14.72 11.48
CA ALA A 40 2.26 14.72 12.17
C ALA A 40 2.48 13.42 12.96
N VAL A 41 1.43 12.88 13.59
CA VAL A 41 1.49 11.61 14.32
C VAL A 41 1.81 10.46 13.37
N SER A 42 1.10 10.36 12.23
CA SER A 42 1.35 9.32 11.23
C SER A 42 2.76 9.40 10.65
N MET A 43 3.27 10.60 10.33
CA MET A 43 4.64 10.76 9.83
C MET A 43 5.68 10.41 10.89
N ILE A 44 5.49 10.80 12.16
CA ILE A 44 6.38 10.38 13.25
C ILE A 44 6.42 8.86 13.34
N ALA A 45 5.28 8.19 13.30
CA ALA A 45 5.22 6.72 13.34
C ALA A 45 5.93 6.07 12.15
N ILE A 46 5.71 6.60 10.93
CA ILE A 46 6.40 6.14 9.72
C ILE A 46 7.92 6.21 9.89
N HIS A 47 8.44 7.32 10.37
CA HIS A 47 9.89 7.49 10.55
C HIS A 47 10.43 6.70 11.77
N ALA A 48 9.71 6.67 12.89
CA ALA A 48 10.17 6.00 14.11
C ALA A 48 10.21 4.47 13.99
N HIS A 49 9.39 3.90 13.11
CA HIS A 49 9.33 2.46 12.84
C HIS A 49 9.95 2.08 11.48
N ASP A 50 10.67 3.01 10.84
CA ASP A 50 11.32 2.80 9.54
C ASP A 50 10.37 2.21 8.47
N ILE A 51 9.11 2.65 8.45
CA ILE A 51 8.09 2.16 7.51
C ILE A 51 8.43 2.67 6.10
N PRO A 52 8.72 1.77 5.14
CA PRO A 52 9.00 2.15 3.76
C PRO A 52 7.76 2.76 3.11
N HIS A 53 7.77 4.08 2.90
CA HIS A 53 6.62 4.84 2.39
C HIS A 53 6.84 5.48 1.01
N VAL A 54 8.08 5.46 0.50
CA VAL A 54 8.42 5.98 -0.83
C VAL A 54 8.74 4.81 -1.74
N PHE A 55 8.04 4.70 -2.86
CA PHE A 55 8.34 3.70 -3.88
C PHE A 55 9.60 4.09 -4.66
N PRO A 56 10.56 3.17 -4.84
CA PRO A 56 11.68 3.36 -5.76
C PRO A 56 11.23 3.61 -7.20
N ALA A 57 12.05 4.33 -7.98
CA ALA A 57 11.69 4.72 -9.35
C ALA A 57 11.54 3.54 -10.31
N ASP A 58 12.33 2.48 -10.11
CA ASP A 58 12.22 1.23 -10.88
C ASP A 58 10.94 0.47 -10.56
N VAL A 59 10.45 0.52 -9.32
CA VAL A 59 9.16 -0.06 -8.91
C VAL A 59 8.00 0.66 -9.59
N ILE A 60 8.00 2.00 -9.61
CA ILE A 60 6.97 2.79 -10.31
C ILE A 60 7.02 2.52 -11.82
N ALA A 61 8.21 2.51 -12.42
CA ALA A 61 8.35 2.23 -13.85
C ALA A 61 7.87 0.83 -14.23
N GLU A 62 8.10 -0.17 -13.37
CA GLU A 62 7.57 -1.53 -13.57
C GLU A 62 6.03 -1.54 -13.50
N ALA A 63 5.45 -0.88 -12.49
CA ALA A 63 4.00 -0.79 -12.31
C ALA A 63 3.30 -0.10 -13.50
N GLU A 64 3.84 1.02 -13.97
CA GLU A 64 3.31 1.77 -15.12
C GLU A 64 3.40 0.98 -16.44
N ALA A 65 4.33 0.03 -16.55
CA ALA A 65 4.50 -0.82 -17.72
C ALA A 65 3.57 -2.04 -17.75
N VAL A 66 2.85 -2.31 -16.65
CA VAL A 66 1.94 -3.46 -16.54
C VAL A 66 0.82 -3.35 -17.57
N LYS A 67 0.53 -4.48 -18.24
CA LYS A 67 -0.60 -4.62 -19.15
C LYS A 67 -1.69 -5.48 -18.50
N PRO A 68 -2.98 -5.22 -18.79
CA PRO A 68 -4.07 -6.05 -18.28
C PRO A 68 -3.88 -7.53 -18.64
N ALA A 69 -4.18 -8.41 -17.68
CA ALA A 69 -4.17 -9.85 -17.91
C ALA A 69 -5.16 -10.24 -19.03
N THR A 70 -4.78 -11.26 -19.80
CA THR A 70 -5.64 -11.82 -20.86
C THR A 70 -6.33 -13.09 -20.36
N LEU A 71 -7.33 -13.57 -21.12
CA LEU A 71 -7.99 -14.86 -20.88
C LEU A 71 -7.13 -16.08 -21.26
N ALA A 72 -5.94 -15.88 -21.85
CA ALA A 72 -5.11 -17.00 -22.26
C ALA A 72 -4.69 -17.85 -21.04
N GLY A 73 -5.08 -19.13 -21.04
CA GLY A 73 -4.82 -20.04 -19.93
C GLY A 73 -5.72 -19.85 -18.71
N ARG A 74 -6.83 -19.08 -18.84
CA ARG A 74 -7.81 -18.87 -17.78
C ARG A 74 -9.19 -19.39 -18.21
N GLU A 75 -9.96 -19.85 -17.23
CA GLU A 75 -11.39 -20.06 -17.43
C GLU A 75 -12.12 -18.72 -17.48
N ASP A 76 -13.21 -18.65 -18.25
CA ASP A 76 -14.00 -17.43 -18.38
C ASP A 76 -15.19 -17.46 -17.42
N TRP A 77 -15.09 -16.66 -16.36
CA TRP A 77 -16.10 -16.53 -15.31
C TRP A 77 -16.85 -15.19 -15.35
N ARG A 78 -16.72 -14.42 -16.46
CA ARG A 78 -17.27 -13.06 -16.56
C ARG A 78 -18.79 -12.96 -16.54
N GLU A 79 -19.50 -14.05 -16.86
CA GLU A 79 -20.97 -14.13 -16.79
C GLU A 79 -21.49 -14.44 -15.38
N LEU A 80 -20.60 -14.86 -14.46
CA LEU A 80 -20.98 -15.07 -13.07
C LEU A 80 -21.19 -13.71 -12.39
N PRO A 81 -22.33 -13.46 -11.71
CA PRO A 81 -22.62 -12.16 -11.11
C PRO A 81 -21.90 -12.01 -9.76
N LEU A 82 -20.57 -12.00 -9.81
CA LEU A 82 -19.69 -11.72 -8.69
C LEU A 82 -19.89 -10.28 -8.19
N VAL A 83 -19.87 -10.08 -6.89
CA VAL A 83 -19.95 -8.76 -6.24
C VAL A 83 -18.83 -8.59 -5.22
N THR A 84 -18.39 -7.35 -5.01
CA THR A 84 -17.49 -6.98 -3.90
C THR A 84 -18.30 -6.24 -2.83
N ILE A 85 -17.89 -6.33 -1.57
CA ILE A 85 -18.59 -5.68 -0.45
C ILE A 85 -17.54 -5.02 0.44
N ASP A 86 -17.34 -3.73 0.23
CA ASP A 86 -16.24 -2.97 0.83
C ASP A 86 -16.71 -1.67 1.48
N PRO A 87 -15.92 -1.09 2.40
CA PRO A 87 -16.09 0.29 2.85
C PRO A 87 -16.10 1.29 1.68
N ALA A 88 -16.83 2.41 1.84
CA ALA A 88 -17.00 3.41 0.78
C ALA A 88 -15.69 4.12 0.37
N ASP A 89 -14.66 4.04 1.21
CA ASP A 89 -13.33 4.62 1.01
C ASP A 89 -12.27 3.61 0.55
N ALA A 90 -12.64 2.33 0.41
CA ALA A 90 -11.75 1.29 -0.13
C ALA A 90 -11.36 1.60 -1.58
N LYS A 91 -10.11 1.30 -1.94
CA LYS A 91 -9.57 1.51 -3.30
C LYS A 91 -9.04 0.21 -3.92
N ASP A 92 -8.96 -0.83 -3.11
CA ASP A 92 -8.28 -2.10 -3.29
C ASP A 92 -9.32 -3.22 -3.10
N HIS A 93 -10.09 -3.48 -4.15
CA HIS A 93 -11.08 -4.57 -4.17
C HIS A 93 -10.38 -5.89 -4.55
N ASP A 94 -9.89 -6.60 -3.54
CA ASP A 94 -9.09 -7.80 -3.73
C ASP A 94 -9.91 -9.10 -3.78
N ASP A 95 -11.19 -9.06 -3.41
CA ASP A 95 -12.07 -10.21 -3.43
C ASP A 95 -13.46 -9.90 -3.99
N ALA A 96 -14.07 -10.93 -4.59
CA ALA A 96 -15.45 -10.91 -5.04
C ALA A 96 -16.12 -12.26 -4.73
N VAL A 97 -17.42 -12.22 -4.41
CA VAL A 97 -18.18 -13.39 -3.96
C VAL A 97 -19.45 -13.60 -4.77
N PHE A 98 -19.83 -14.87 -4.90
CA PHE A 98 -21.13 -15.28 -5.42
C PHE A 98 -21.55 -16.59 -4.75
N ALA A 99 -22.84 -16.77 -4.47
CA ALA A 99 -23.35 -17.98 -3.83
C ALA A 99 -24.68 -18.41 -4.44
N ILE A 100 -24.84 -19.71 -4.66
CA ILE A 100 -26.09 -20.34 -5.12
C ILE A 100 -26.38 -21.60 -4.32
N SER A 101 -27.64 -22.00 -4.24
CA SER A 101 -27.99 -23.32 -3.73
C SER A 101 -27.28 -24.42 -4.52
N ASP A 102 -26.78 -25.42 -3.80
CA ASP A 102 -26.13 -26.59 -4.38
C ASP A 102 -27.17 -27.44 -5.13
N PRO A 103 -26.99 -27.69 -6.44
CA PRO A 103 -27.91 -28.54 -7.20
C PRO A 103 -27.74 -30.04 -6.92
N ASP A 104 -26.71 -30.48 -6.17
CA ASP A 104 -26.53 -31.89 -5.84
C ASP A 104 -27.64 -32.40 -4.90
N GLU A 105 -28.47 -33.32 -5.40
CA GLU A 105 -29.54 -33.98 -4.64
C GLU A 105 -29.04 -34.72 -3.39
N LYS A 106 -27.75 -35.06 -3.34
CA LYS A 106 -27.10 -35.69 -2.17
C LYS A 106 -26.71 -34.68 -1.09
N ASN A 107 -26.80 -33.38 -1.39
CA ASN A 107 -26.50 -32.28 -0.48
C ASN A 107 -27.71 -31.34 -0.30
N PRO A 108 -28.84 -31.85 0.21
CA PRO A 108 -30.05 -31.05 0.35
C PRO A 108 -29.82 -29.86 1.30
N GLY A 109 -30.06 -28.65 0.79
CA GLY A 109 -29.82 -27.40 1.51
C GLY A 109 -28.38 -26.88 1.43
N GLY A 110 -27.50 -27.53 0.66
CA GLY A 110 -26.14 -27.07 0.40
C GLY A 110 -26.09 -25.75 -0.36
N VAL A 111 -24.91 -25.11 -0.35
CA VAL A 111 -24.62 -23.88 -1.08
C VAL A 111 -23.24 -24.01 -1.72
N VAL A 112 -23.14 -23.66 -2.99
CA VAL A 112 -21.86 -23.49 -3.68
C VAL A 112 -21.48 -22.01 -3.58
N VAL A 113 -20.33 -21.74 -2.96
CA VAL A 113 -19.77 -20.39 -2.81
C VAL A 113 -18.55 -20.27 -3.72
N THR A 114 -18.55 -19.25 -4.56
CA THR A 114 -17.39 -18.84 -5.36
C THR A 114 -16.75 -17.64 -4.70
N VAL A 115 -15.44 -17.72 -4.44
CA VAL A 115 -14.61 -16.62 -3.94
C VAL A 115 -13.53 -16.37 -4.99
N ALA A 116 -13.62 -15.23 -5.67
CA ALA A 116 -12.63 -14.78 -6.63
C ALA A 116 -11.68 -13.81 -5.95
N ILE A 117 -10.38 -14.10 -5.97
CA ILE A 117 -9.34 -13.22 -5.40
C ILE A 117 -8.53 -12.60 -6.54
N ALA A 118 -8.15 -11.32 -6.38
CA ALA A 118 -7.28 -10.62 -7.31
C ALA A 118 -5.99 -11.43 -7.53
N ASP A 119 -5.68 -11.70 -8.79
CA ASP A 119 -4.48 -12.45 -9.17
C ASP A 119 -3.25 -11.54 -9.17
N VAL A 120 -2.87 -11.06 -7.99
CA VAL A 120 -1.71 -10.15 -7.79
C VAL A 120 -0.43 -10.78 -8.32
N ALA A 121 -0.28 -12.11 -8.18
CA ALA A 121 0.89 -12.85 -8.66
C ALA A 121 1.02 -12.89 -10.19
N ALA A 122 -0.04 -12.58 -10.94
CA ALA A 122 0.07 -12.37 -12.39
C ALA A 122 0.88 -11.11 -12.73
N TYR A 123 0.87 -10.11 -11.84
CA TYR A 123 1.52 -8.81 -12.03
C TYR A 123 2.84 -8.69 -11.27
N VAL A 124 2.88 -9.16 -10.02
CA VAL A 124 4.07 -9.14 -9.17
C VAL A 124 4.81 -10.47 -9.34
N ARG A 125 5.85 -10.48 -10.18
CA ARG A 125 6.61 -11.69 -10.52
C ARG A 125 7.85 -11.82 -9.64
N TYR A 126 8.17 -13.06 -9.25
CA TYR A 126 9.33 -13.35 -8.41
C TYR A 126 10.62 -12.70 -8.94
N GLY A 127 11.34 -12.01 -8.06
CA GLY A 127 12.61 -11.37 -8.36
C GLY A 127 12.51 -10.05 -9.13
N THR A 128 11.32 -9.51 -9.40
CA THR A 128 11.18 -8.16 -9.99
C THR A 128 11.32 -7.05 -8.96
N ALA A 129 11.28 -5.77 -9.39
CA ALA A 129 11.36 -4.65 -8.46
C ALA A 129 10.10 -4.57 -7.59
N LEU A 130 8.92 -4.79 -8.18
CA LEU A 130 7.65 -4.91 -7.44
C LEU A 130 7.71 -5.99 -6.35
N ASP A 131 8.20 -7.19 -6.67
CA ASP A 131 8.30 -8.30 -5.72
C ASP A 131 9.23 -7.98 -4.53
N ARG A 132 10.43 -7.45 -4.83
CA ARG A 132 11.38 -7.08 -3.78
C ARG A 132 10.85 -5.97 -2.86
N GLU A 133 10.17 -4.97 -3.42
CA GLU A 133 9.61 -3.87 -2.64
C GLU A 133 8.37 -4.31 -1.85
N ALA A 134 7.51 -5.16 -2.42
CA ALA A 134 6.40 -5.78 -1.70
C ALA A 134 6.90 -6.63 -0.53
N LEU A 135 7.95 -7.43 -0.72
CA LEU A 135 8.58 -8.22 0.34
C LEU A 135 9.18 -7.33 1.44
N LYS A 136 9.80 -6.21 1.06
CA LYS A 136 10.38 -5.24 2.00
C LYS A 136 9.30 -4.54 2.83
N ARG A 137 8.16 -4.19 2.21
CA ARG A 137 7.00 -3.58 2.89
C ARG A 137 6.26 -4.59 3.76
N GLY A 138 6.10 -5.82 3.28
CA GLY A 138 5.43 -6.92 3.95
C GLY A 138 3.90 -6.79 3.98
N ASN A 139 3.37 -5.61 4.28
CA ASN A 139 1.94 -5.31 4.29
C ASN A 139 1.66 -3.83 3.97
N SER A 140 0.39 -3.52 3.71
CA SER A 140 -0.12 -2.15 3.72
C SER A 140 -0.29 -1.68 5.17
N VAL A 141 0.08 -0.45 5.47
CA VAL A 141 -0.08 0.16 6.81
C VAL A 141 -1.16 1.23 6.75
N TYR A 142 -2.24 1.02 7.51
CA TYR A 142 -3.40 1.91 7.55
C TYR A 142 -3.30 2.86 8.75
N PHE A 143 -3.21 4.15 8.48
CA PHE A 143 -3.31 5.23 9.45
C PHE A 143 -4.68 5.90 9.35
N PRO A 144 -5.13 6.63 10.39
CA PRO A 144 -6.40 7.35 10.34
C PRO A 144 -6.52 8.34 9.17
N ASP A 145 -5.40 8.97 8.74
CA ASP A 145 -5.40 9.98 7.68
C ASP A 145 -4.89 9.47 6.32
N ARG A 146 -4.33 8.26 6.24
CA ARG A 146 -3.66 7.75 5.02
C ARG A 146 -3.45 6.24 5.05
N VAL A 147 -3.16 5.69 3.88
CA VAL A 147 -2.61 4.34 3.73
C VAL A 147 -1.19 4.45 3.17
N VAL A 148 -0.27 3.66 3.72
CA VAL A 148 1.02 3.36 3.10
C VAL A 148 0.87 2.00 2.42
N PRO A 149 0.63 1.94 1.11
CA PRO A 149 0.27 0.69 0.45
C PRO A 149 1.49 -0.20 0.22
N MET A 150 1.27 -1.52 0.21
CA MET A 150 2.29 -2.50 -0.13
C MET A 150 2.71 -2.42 -1.60
N LEU A 151 1.74 -2.16 -2.49
CA LEU A 151 1.91 -2.07 -3.94
C LEU A 151 1.57 -0.65 -4.42
N PRO A 152 2.21 -0.16 -5.49
CA PRO A 152 1.97 1.17 -6.04
C PRO A 152 0.61 1.29 -6.76
#